data_AF-A0A166MHX6-F1
#
_entry.id   AF-A0A166MHX6-F1
#
_cell.length_a   1.000
_cell.length_b   1.000
_cell.length_c   1.000
_cell.angle_alpha   90.00
_cell.angle_beta   90.00
_cell.angle_gamma   90.00
#
_symmetry.space_group_name_H-M   'P 1'
#
loop_
_entity.id
_entity.type
_entity.pdbx_description
1 polymer ?
#
loop_
_entity_poly.entity_id
_entity_poly.type
_entity_poly.pdbx_seq_one_letter_code
_entity_poly.pdbx_strand_id
1 'polypeptide(L)'
;MQRLQDEERQALSGESRKRGHVGMIAKGVQLSEDQARLRHKANLVHPNDADALQSLEKKRQDLLTRITVFRRIQSRLMPTISELLEGYDTDGTPAEDIPIALPSWFSKDERVEFDIDSRLAPLEYEIRQAHAETVLADLRLSIRTFGAWADEAKLQLDSSKDKTRAGATLQKMRSKQRAYIAIYKNHLHALRGLGLKLDDTTYQDLDATMLAAHLPTTKPQKGNVGKGKRDEAWFWRGELDVAAVSTKKQAFDITAEDDNRVRYFRLLGHSTRWVEQFGIVGAEFARTVRHFQRMSDIWACIATDCDATVLRLDEDVAEAGRHITAEGIVEPWLQQPVTQLMNASAQRGFAAYARKKSSFYVDLAAKAKKQRDDAAHRWDVGQEWIAFDGQDELARK
;
A
#
# COMPACT_ATOMS: atom_id res chain seq x y z
N MET A 1 1.21 42.73 18.91
CA MET A 1 1.29 43.52 20.15
C MET A 1 -0.10 43.88 20.66
N GLN A 2 -0.93 44.67 19.96
CA GLN A 2 -2.30 44.99 20.41
C GLN A 2 -3.21 43.75 20.63
N ARG A 3 -3.24 42.79 19.69
CA ARG A 3 -3.97 41.52 19.89
C ARG A 3 -3.53 40.72 21.13
N LEU A 4 -2.25 40.81 21.50
CA LEU A 4 -1.70 40.11 22.67
C LEU A 4 -2.13 40.79 23.97
N GLN A 5 -2.21 42.12 23.98
CA GLN A 5 -2.73 42.89 25.12
C GLN A 5 -4.25 42.72 25.28
N ASP A 6 -4.98 42.52 24.18
CA ASP A 6 -6.42 42.24 24.21
C ASP A 6 -6.74 40.83 24.74
N GLU A 7 -5.91 39.83 24.42
CA GLU A 7 -6.00 38.48 24.99
C GLU A 7 -5.68 38.47 26.50
N GLU A 8 -4.70 39.27 26.93
CA GLU A 8 -4.31 39.45 28.34
C GLU A 8 -5.42 40.10 29.17
N ARG A 9 -6.14 41.09 28.60
CA ARG A 9 -7.32 41.72 29.22
C ARG A 9 -8.51 40.78 29.29
N GLN A 10 -8.73 39.96 28.26
CA GLN A 10 -9.85 39.03 28.26
C GLN A 10 -9.69 37.99 29.36
N ALA A 11 -8.48 37.47 29.65
CA ALA A 11 -8.19 36.44 30.67
C ALA A 11 -8.62 36.77 32.12
N LEU A 12 -9.10 37.98 32.41
CA LEU A 12 -9.41 38.49 33.75
C LEU A 12 -10.84 38.20 34.26
N SER A 13 -11.78 37.71 33.45
CA SER A 13 -13.12 37.29 33.94
C SER A 13 -13.16 35.79 34.29
N GLY A 14 -14.00 35.35 35.23
CA GLY A 14 -14.05 33.94 35.68
C GLY A 14 -14.40 32.92 34.58
N GLU A 15 -15.21 33.30 33.59
CA GLU A 15 -15.45 32.53 32.35
C GLU A 15 -14.21 32.52 31.44
N SER A 16 -13.38 33.54 31.55
CA SER A 16 -12.14 33.67 30.80
C SER A 16 -10.99 32.81 31.32
N ARG A 17 -11.08 32.26 32.53
CA ARG A 17 -10.11 31.26 32.98
C ARG A 17 -10.15 30.02 32.09
N LYS A 18 -11.34 29.57 31.67
CA LYS A 18 -11.51 28.46 30.70
C LYS A 18 -10.97 28.82 29.31
N ARG A 19 -11.27 30.02 28.79
CA ARG A 19 -10.67 30.53 27.53
C ARG A 19 -9.14 30.65 27.64
N GLY A 20 -8.63 31.04 28.80
CA GLY A 20 -7.21 31.17 29.10
C GLY A 20 -6.48 29.83 29.07
N HIS A 21 -7.06 28.76 29.61
CA HIS A 21 -6.48 27.41 29.55
C HIS A 21 -6.37 26.89 28.11
N VAL A 22 -7.46 26.98 27.33
CA VAL A 22 -7.45 26.55 25.92
C VAL A 22 -6.45 27.38 25.11
N GLY A 23 -6.47 28.71 25.29
CA GLY A 23 -5.55 29.62 24.60
C GLY A 23 -4.08 29.37 24.95
N MET A 24 -3.77 29.12 26.22
CA MET A 24 -2.42 28.79 26.68
C MET A 24 -1.95 27.47 26.06
N ILE A 25 -2.75 26.39 26.16
CA ILE A 25 -2.37 25.09 25.59
C ILE A 25 -2.23 25.17 24.07
N ALA A 26 -3.16 25.81 23.37
CA ALA A 26 -3.07 26.01 21.92
C ALA A 26 -1.78 26.78 21.55
N LYS A 27 -1.42 27.81 22.32
CA LYS A 27 -0.20 28.56 22.10
C LYS A 27 1.06 27.71 22.33
N GLY A 28 1.08 26.92 23.39
CA GLY A 28 2.20 26.02 23.69
C GLY A 28 2.36 24.92 22.64
N VAL A 29 1.26 24.34 22.16
CA VAL A 29 1.28 23.35 21.06
C VAL A 29 1.84 24.00 19.79
N GLN A 30 1.40 25.22 19.45
CA GLN A 30 1.94 25.97 18.31
C GLN A 30 3.45 26.26 18.45
N LEU A 31 3.91 26.62 19.65
CA LEU A 31 5.34 26.82 19.91
C LEU A 31 6.12 25.51 19.74
N SER A 32 5.56 24.38 20.18
CA SER A 32 6.19 23.06 20.01
C SER A 32 6.33 22.67 18.53
N GLU A 33 5.34 23.00 17.70
CA GLU A 33 5.47 22.84 16.25
C GLU A 33 6.54 23.74 15.65
N ASP A 34 6.60 25.00 16.07
CA ASP A 34 7.58 25.95 15.57
C ASP A 34 9.00 25.55 15.97
N GLN A 35 9.19 25.00 17.17
CA GLN A 35 10.44 24.36 17.60
C GLN A 35 10.81 23.17 16.70
N ALA A 36 9.87 22.27 16.41
CA ALA A 36 10.12 21.13 15.53
C ALA A 36 10.49 21.57 14.09
N ARG A 37 9.82 22.59 13.55
CA ARG A 37 10.12 23.19 12.24
C ARG A 37 11.50 23.85 12.23
N LEU A 38 11.84 24.57 13.30
CA LEU A 38 13.13 25.25 13.42
C LEU A 38 14.27 24.24 13.56
N ARG A 39 14.11 23.20 14.38
CA ARG A 39 15.07 22.09 14.50
C ARG A 39 15.31 21.40 13.16
N HIS A 40 14.24 21.13 12.40
CA HIS A 40 14.39 20.58 11.05
C HIS A 40 15.13 21.54 10.12
N LYS A 41 14.85 22.84 10.17
CA LYS A 41 15.56 23.85 9.38
C LYS A 41 17.04 23.93 9.77
N ALA A 42 17.35 23.95 11.07
CA ALA A 42 18.72 24.02 11.59
C ALA A 42 19.56 22.84 11.07
N ASN A 43 19.01 21.64 11.07
CA ASN A 43 19.68 20.44 10.54
C ASN A 43 19.93 20.46 9.02
N LEU A 44 19.27 21.35 8.28
CA LEU A 44 19.43 21.49 6.83
C LEU A 44 20.36 22.63 6.42
N VAL A 45 20.68 23.57 7.33
CA VAL A 45 21.54 24.72 7.03
C VAL A 45 23.00 24.27 6.99
N HIS A 46 23.69 24.61 5.91
CA HIS A 46 25.12 24.33 5.78
C HIS A 46 25.95 25.38 6.55
N PRO A 47 27.03 24.99 7.26
CA PRO A 47 27.83 25.92 8.10
C PRO A 47 28.43 27.12 7.35
N ASN A 48 28.62 27.00 6.03
CA ASN A 48 29.23 28.05 5.20
C ASN A 48 28.20 29.00 4.55
N ASP A 49 26.90 28.80 4.77
CA ASP A 49 25.85 29.66 4.22
C ASP A 49 25.48 30.76 5.23
N ALA A 50 26.18 31.90 5.13
CA ALA A 50 26.03 33.02 6.05
C ALA A 50 24.60 33.61 6.04
N ASP A 51 23.96 33.67 4.88
CA ASP A 51 22.60 34.19 4.73
C ASP A 51 21.58 33.25 5.39
N ALA A 52 21.76 31.93 5.20
CA ALA A 52 20.91 30.94 5.85
C ALA A 52 21.07 30.92 7.37
N LEU A 53 22.30 31.11 7.88
CA LEU A 53 22.58 31.24 9.32
C LEU A 53 21.94 32.50 9.91
N GLN A 54 22.07 33.65 9.25
CA GLN A 54 21.43 34.89 9.70
C GLN A 54 19.89 34.76 9.71
N SER A 55 19.33 34.11 8.68
CA SER A 55 17.89 33.80 8.61
C SER A 55 17.44 32.84 9.72
N LEU A 56 18.30 31.90 10.12
CA LEU A 56 18.03 30.97 11.21
C LEU A 56 18.04 31.71 12.56
N GLU A 57 19.03 32.55 12.79
CA GLU A 57 19.18 33.31 14.03
C GLU A 57 18.02 34.27 14.26
N LYS A 58 17.58 34.98 13.20
CA LYS A 58 16.37 35.82 13.28
C LYS A 58 15.12 35.03 13.69
N LYS A 59 15.00 33.78 13.24
CA LYS A 59 13.88 32.90 13.63
C LYS A 59 14.01 32.39 15.07
N ARG A 60 15.23 32.13 15.54
CA ARG A 60 15.50 31.80 16.94
C ARG A 60 15.10 32.94 17.86
N GLN A 61 15.50 34.17 17.54
CA GLN A 61 15.14 35.36 18.33
C GLN A 61 13.62 35.61 18.38
N ASP A 62 12.92 35.45 17.25
CA ASP A 62 11.44 35.52 17.22
C ASP A 62 10.80 34.44 18.09
N LEU A 63 11.30 33.21 18.01
CA LEU A 63 10.81 32.10 18.83
C LEU A 63 11.05 32.34 20.32
N LEU A 64 12.25 32.80 20.71
CA LEU A 64 12.58 33.16 22.09
C LEU A 64 11.62 34.23 22.63
N THR A 65 11.36 35.28 21.84
CA THR A 65 10.43 36.35 22.23
C THR A 65 9.03 35.80 22.47
N ARG A 66 8.60 34.80 21.67
CA ARG A 66 7.29 34.17 21.86
C ARG A 66 7.26 33.20 23.04
N ILE A 67 8.37 32.51 23.32
CA ILE A 67 8.52 31.64 24.50
C ILE A 67 8.47 32.49 25.78
N THR A 68 9.19 33.61 25.85
CA THR A 68 9.19 34.47 27.05
C THR A 68 7.80 35.05 27.34
N VAL A 69 7.04 35.42 26.31
CA VAL A 69 5.62 35.81 26.47
C VAL A 69 4.78 34.65 26.97
N PHE A 70 4.97 33.45 26.41
CA PHE A 70 4.26 32.25 26.84
C PHE A 70 4.56 31.91 28.31
N ARG A 71 5.81 32.04 28.78
CA ARG A 71 6.20 31.81 30.17
C ARG A 71 5.42 32.66 31.17
N ARG A 72 5.13 33.92 30.83
CA ARG A 72 4.30 34.80 31.68
C ARG A 72 2.87 34.31 31.81
N ILE A 73 2.32 33.71 30.75
CA ILE A 73 0.99 33.10 30.77
C ILE A 73 1.02 31.78 31.55
N GLN A 74 2.07 30.98 31.33
CA GLN A 74 2.29 29.70 31.99
C GLN A 74 2.46 29.87 33.51
N SER A 75 3.25 30.82 33.99
CA SER A 75 3.46 31.04 35.43
C SER A 75 2.18 31.41 36.18
N ARG A 76 1.20 32.01 35.49
CA ARG A 76 -0.11 32.33 36.06
C ARG A 76 -1.06 31.13 36.16
N LEU A 77 -0.95 30.18 35.23
CA LEU A 77 -1.86 29.03 35.12
C LEU A 77 -1.26 27.72 35.66
N MET A 78 0.08 27.63 35.71
CA MET A 78 0.89 26.50 36.15
C MET A 78 2.08 27.01 36.98
N PRO A 79 1.82 27.60 38.17
CA PRO A 79 2.84 28.30 38.96
C PRO A 79 4.00 27.37 39.38
N THR A 80 3.69 26.15 39.80
CA THR A 80 4.67 25.13 40.25
C THR A 80 5.71 24.79 39.17
N ILE A 81 5.33 24.89 37.89
CA ILE A 81 6.22 24.57 36.77
C ILE A 81 7.17 25.73 36.47
N SER A 82 6.81 26.96 36.85
CA SER A 82 7.67 28.12 36.66
C SER A 82 8.99 27.94 37.42
N GLU A 83 8.93 27.44 38.65
CA GLU A 83 10.11 27.18 39.50
C GLU A 83 11.01 26.09 38.90
N LEU A 84 10.41 25.02 38.34
CA LEU A 84 11.14 23.95 37.69
C LEU A 84 11.92 24.43 36.45
N LEU A 85 11.41 25.46 35.78
CA LEU A 85 11.95 25.96 34.50
C LEU A 85 13.06 27.01 34.64
N GLU A 86 13.27 27.58 35.83
CA GLU A 86 14.27 28.64 36.07
C GLU A 86 15.70 28.19 35.71
N GLY A 87 16.00 26.89 35.72
CA GLY A 87 17.29 26.33 35.32
C GLY A 87 17.47 26.08 33.82
N TYR A 88 16.40 26.12 33.02
CA TYR A 88 16.44 25.76 31.59
C TYR A 88 16.60 26.96 30.65
N ASP A 89 16.23 28.16 31.10
CA ASP A 89 16.35 29.41 30.32
C ASP A 89 17.76 30.03 30.47
N THR A 90 18.82 29.22 30.37
CA THR A 90 20.21 29.68 30.46
C THR A 90 20.74 30.24 29.13
N ASP A 91 21.61 31.26 29.22
CA ASP A 91 22.29 31.89 28.10
C ASP A 91 23.13 30.86 27.31
N GLY A 92 22.58 30.35 26.21
CA GLY A 92 23.26 29.40 25.32
C GLY A 92 22.40 28.25 24.82
N THR A 93 21.23 28.00 25.43
CA THR A 93 20.32 26.95 24.93
C THR A 93 19.65 27.40 23.63
N PRO A 94 19.73 26.61 22.53
CA PRO A 94 19.03 26.93 21.29
C PRO A 94 17.52 27.05 21.52
N ALA A 95 16.88 28.02 20.87
CA ALA A 95 15.44 28.29 21.03
C ALA A 95 14.56 27.06 20.73
N GLU A 96 15.00 26.21 19.80
CA GLU A 96 14.36 24.95 19.44
C GLU A 96 14.42 23.85 20.53
N ASP A 97 15.32 23.96 21.51
CA ASP A 97 15.56 22.95 22.54
C ASP A 97 15.05 23.36 23.93
N ILE A 98 14.55 24.58 24.08
CA ILE A 98 13.95 25.07 25.33
C ILE A 98 12.66 24.28 25.63
N PRO A 99 12.52 23.64 26.80
CA PRO A 99 11.36 22.81 27.10
C PRO A 99 10.11 23.66 27.37
N ILE A 100 9.05 23.51 26.56
CA ILE A 100 7.79 24.25 26.77
C ILE A 100 7.04 23.80 28.04
N ALA A 101 7.30 22.56 28.51
CA ALA A 101 6.68 21.96 29.71
C ALA A 101 5.14 22.00 29.68
N LEU A 102 4.57 21.41 28.63
CA LEU A 102 3.14 21.16 28.54
C LEU A 102 2.74 19.92 29.37
N PRO A 103 1.45 19.74 29.70
CA PRO A 103 0.98 18.56 30.43
C PRO A 103 1.46 17.22 29.86
N SER A 104 1.59 17.10 28.53
CA SER A 104 2.12 15.91 27.84
C SER A 104 3.57 15.57 28.16
N TRP A 105 4.34 16.51 28.70
CA TRP A 105 5.74 16.31 29.09
C TRP A 105 5.87 15.57 30.42
N PHE A 106 4.82 15.62 31.24
CA PHE A 106 4.76 14.99 32.55
C PHE A 106 3.98 13.68 32.48
N SER A 107 4.45 12.67 33.20
CA SER A 107 3.71 11.44 33.47
C SER A 107 2.43 11.71 34.26
N LYS A 108 1.55 10.72 34.37
CA LYS A 108 0.30 10.88 35.13
C LYS A 108 0.57 11.20 36.61
N ASP A 109 1.62 10.62 37.18
CA ASP A 109 1.97 10.79 38.60
C ASP A 109 2.61 12.16 38.84
N GLU A 110 3.53 12.59 37.97
CA GLU A 110 4.14 13.93 38.04
C GLU A 110 3.10 15.05 37.86
N ARG A 111 2.05 14.85 37.06
CA ARG A 111 0.96 15.83 36.96
C ARG A 111 0.23 16.04 38.27
N VAL A 112 0.10 14.99 39.09
CA VAL A 112 -0.50 15.08 40.42
C VAL A 112 0.49 15.74 41.38
N GLU A 113 1.77 15.39 41.31
CA GLU A 113 2.83 15.96 42.14
C GLU A 113 2.99 17.48 41.94
N PHE A 114 3.00 17.94 40.69
CA PHE A 114 3.16 19.36 40.36
C PHE A 114 1.85 20.17 40.40
N ASP A 115 0.75 19.58 40.89
CA ASP A 115 -0.59 20.19 40.93
C ASP A 115 -1.03 20.78 39.58
N ILE A 116 -0.75 20.05 38.49
CA ILE A 116 -1.18 20.45 37.15
C ILE A 116 -2.68 20.23 37.06
N ASP A 117 -3.45 21.30 36.79
CA ASP A 117 -4.91 21.23 36.70
C ASP A 117 -5.31 20.05 35.79
N SER A 118 -6.06 19.11 36.37
CA SER A 118 -6.60 17.91 35.72
C SER A 118 -7.30 18.19 34.38
N ARG A 119 -7.77 19.42 34.15
CA ARG A 119 -8.43 19.86 32.92
C ARG A 119 -7.48 20.16 31.76
N LEU A 120 -6.22 20.47 32.04
CA LEU A 120 -5.25 20.85 31.01
C LEU A 120 -4.85 19.68 30.11
N ALA A 121 -4.70 18.48 30.69
CA ALA A 121 -4.29 17.30 29.93
C ALA A 121 -5.34 16.84 28.89
N PRO A 122 -6.64 16.75 29.21
CA PRO A 122 -7.68 16.48 28.21
C PRO A 122 -7.76 17.55 27.11
N LEU A 123 -7.63 18.83 27.46
CA LEU A 123 -7.63 19.92 26.47
C LEU A 123 -6.44 19.82 25.52
N GLU A 124 -5.25 19.50 26.04
CA GLU A 124 -4.07 19.28 25.21
C GLU A 124 -4.26 18.06 24.30
N TYR A 125 -4.90 17.00 24.80
CA TYR A 125 -5.18 15.80 24.01
C TYR A 125 -6.04 16.13 22.79
N GLU A 126 -7.16 16.83 22.97
CA GLU A 126 -8.07 17.23 21.88
C GLU A 126 -7.37 18.14 20.86
N ILE A 127 -6.61 19.14 21.33
CA ILE A 127 -5.88 20.05 20.45
C ILE A 127 -4.82 19.28 19.65
N ARG A 128 -4.05 18.39 20.29
CA ARG A 128 -3.03 17.61 19.59
C ARG A 128 -3.63 16.62 18.61
N GLN A 129 -4.80 16.06 18.90
CA GLN A 129 -5.53 15.21 17.98
C GLN A 129 -5.88 16.00 16.70
N ALA A 130 -6.54 17.15 16.83
CA ALA A 130 -6.91 18.00 15.69
C ALA A 130 -5.68 18.45 14.87
N HIS A 131 -4.59 18.80 15.54
CA HIS A 131 -3.34 19.17 14.87
C HIS A 131 -2.67 17.99 14.16
N ALA A 132 -2.66 16.79 14.75
CA ALA A 132 -2.12 15.60 14.11
C ALA A 132 -2.89 15.27 12.82
N GLU A 133 -4.21 15.37 12.85
CA GLU A 133 -5.08 15.18 11.68
C GLU A 133 -4.82 16.22 10.59
N THR A 134 -4.71 17.49 10.99
CA THR A 134 -4.37 18.59 10.07
C THR A 134 -3.01 18.36 9.40
N VAL A 135 -2.00 17.92 10.16
CA VAL A 135 -0.65 17.65 9.64
C VAL A 135 -0.66 16.45 8.69
N LEU A 136 -1.45 15.40 8.97
CA LEU A 136 -1.65 14.29 8.06
C LEU A 136 -2.33 14.72 6.76
N ALA A 137 -3.34 15.60 6.82
CA ALA A 137 -3.99 16.15 5.64
C ALA A 137 -3.00 16.95 4.77
N ASP A 138 -2.21 17.82 5.40
CA ASP A 138 -1.14 18.58 4.77
C ASP A 138 -0.07 17.67 4.14
N LEU A 139 0.30 16.59 4.83
CA LEU A 139 1.24 15.59 4.34
C LEU A 139 0.67 14.89 3.09
N ARG A 140 -0.59 14.43 3.13
CA ARG A 140 -1.27 13.82 1.97
C ARG A 140 -1.24 14.75 0.77
N LEU A 141 -1.59 16.03 0.95
CA LEU A 141 -1.55 17.04 -0.11
C LEU A 141 -0.13 17.25 -0.65
N SER A 142 0.87 17.33 0.23
CA SER A 142 2.27 17.47 -0.16
C SER A 142 2.82 16.27 -0.94
N ILE A 143 2.30 15.07 -0.66
CA ILE A 143 2.64 13.84 -1.39
C ILE A 143 1.99 13.88 -2.79
N ARG A 144 0.70 14.20 -2.89
CA ARG A 144 -0.02 14.30 -4.18
C ARG A 144 0.61 15.33 -5.11
N THR A 145 0.83 16.54 -4.59
CA THR A 145 1.46 17.63 -5.35
C THR A 145 2.86 17.24 -5.81
N PHE A 146 3.66 16.59 -4.96
CA PHE A 146 4.99 16.11 -5.36
C PHE A 146 4.93 15.18 -6.58
N GLY A 147 3.99 14.25 -6.63
CA GLY A 147 3.89 13.33 -7.76
C GLY A 147 3.40 13.96 -9.05
N ALA A 148 2.41 14.85 -8.97
CA ALA A 148 1.97 15.62 -10.14
C ALA A 148 3.12 16.41 -10.76
N TRP A 149 3.89 17.11 -9.92
CA TRP A 149 5.10 17.83 -10.34
C TRP A 149 6.20 16.90 -10.86
N ALA A 150 6.39 15.74 -10.24
CA ALA A 150 7.38 14.77 -10.69
C ALA A 150 7.02 14.16 -12.06
N ASP A 151 5.74 14.03 -12.38
CA ASP A 151 5.26 13.55 -13.68
C ASP A 151 5.34 14.65 -14.74
N GLU A 152 4.96 15.88 -14.41
CA GLU A 152 5.13 17.04 -15.29
C GLU A 152 6.61 17.26 -15.63
N ALA A 153 7.49 17.20 -14.62
CA ALA A 153 8.93 17.28 -14.80
C ALA A 153 9.48 16.17 -15.70
N LYS A 154 8.87 14.98 -15.73
CA LYS A 154 9.31 13.92 -16.66
C LYS A 154 8.91 14.19 -18.10
N LEU A 155 7.78 14.87 -18.31
CA LEU A 155 7.22 15.11 -19.64
C LEU A 155 7.79 16.35 -20.32
N GLN A 156 8.06 17.41 -19.56
CA GLN A 156 8.36 18.74 -20.10
C GLN A 156 9.86 19.10 -20.16
N LEU A 157 10.74 18.30 -19.55
CA LEU A 157 12.15 18.69 -19.36
C LEU A 157 13.07 18.03 -20.39
N ASP A 158 13.27 18.71 -21.52
CA ASP A 158 14.24 18.31 -22.53
C ASP A 158 15.66 18.78 -22.19
N SER A 159 15.77 19.98 -21.61
CA SER A 159 17.07 20.60 -21.33
C SER A 159 17.68 20.18 -19.99
N SER A 160 19.02 20.13 -19.92
CA SER A 160 19.75 19.80 -18.69
C SER A 160 19.54 20.84 -17.58
N LYS A 161 19.35 22.12 -17.92
CA LYS A 161 19.15 23.19 -16.93
C LYS A 161 17.77 23.08 -16.27
N ASP A 162 16.75 22.74 -17.04
CA ASP A 162 15.39 22.60 -16.53
C ASP A 162 15.27 21.35 -15.64
N LYS A 163 16.00 20.27 -15.97
CA LYS A 163 16.16 19.09 -15.11
C LYS A 163 16.74 19.44 -13.73
N THR A 164 17.78 20.28 -13.69
CA THR A 164 18.39 20.72 -12.42
C THR A 164 17.43 21.58 -11.59
N ARG A 165 16.72 22.52 -12.22
CA ARG A 165 15.74 23.39 -11.54
C ARG A 165 14.57 22.58 -10.99
N ALA A 166 14.02 21.67 -11.77
CA ALA A 166 12.97 20.77 -11.32
C ALA A 166 13.45 19.85 -10.18
N GLY A 167 14.68 19.34 -10.28
CA GLY A 167 15.33 18.58 -9.22
C GLY A 167 15.39 19.35 -7.89
N ALA A 168 15.78 20.63 -7.92
CA ALA A 168 15.79 21.48 -6.73
C ALA A 168 14.38 21.69 -6.14
N THR A 169 13.37 21.90 -7.00
CA THR A 169 11.96 22.01 -6.56
C THR A 169 11.46 20.72 -5.92
N LEU A 170 11.75 19.56 -6.51
CA LEU A 170 11.39 18.25 -5.97
C LEU A 170 12.08 17.98 -4.63
N GLN A 171 13.34 18.37 -4.47
CA GLN A 171 14.04 18.28 -3.18
C GLN A 171 13.38 19.16 -2.12
N LYS A 172 13.00 20.40 -2.47
CA LYS A 172 12.28 21.30 -1.55
C LYS A 172 10.95 20.69 -1.09
N MET A 173 10.20 20.06 -1.99
CA MET A 173 8.96 19.35 -1.65
C MET A 173 9.21 18.15 -0.72
N ARG A 174 10.27 17.37 -0.95
CA ARG A 174 10.67 16.26 -0.04
C ARG A 174 11.07 16.75 1.34
N SER A 175 11.82 17.85 1.44
CA SER A 175 12.15 18.45 2.73
C SER A 175 10.88 18.90 3.46
N LYS A 176 9.89 19.45 2.74
CA LYS A 176 8.59 19.79 3.30
C LYS A 176 7.83 18.56 3.84
N GLN A 177 7.82 17.45 3.09
CA GLN A 177 7.23 16.17 3.56
C GLN A 177 7.89 15.67 4.84
N ARG A 178 9.23 15.71 4.92
CA ARG A 178 9.97 15.32 6.14
C ARG A 178 9.64 16.22 7.33
N ALA A 179 9.48 17.52 7.10
CA ALA A 179 9.06 18.45 8.14
C ALA A 179 7.67 18.08 8.69
N TYR A 180 6.70 17.75 7.82
CA TYR A 180 5.37 17.29 8.26
C TYR A 180 5.44 15.99 9.06
N ILE A 181 6.28 15.03 8.67
CA ILE A 181 6.49 13.80 9.46
C ILE A 181 7.04 14.14 10.85
N ALA A 182 8.04 15.01 10.94
CA ALA A 182 8.63 15.38 12.23
C ALA A 182 7.60 16.03 13.15
N ILE A 183 6.75 16.91 12.61
CA ILE A 183 5.65 17.54 13.36
C ILE A 183 4.64 16.48 13.83
N TYR A 184 4.20 15.59 12.93
CA TYR A 184 3.28 14.51 13.29
C TYR A 184 3.84 13.61 14.41
N LYS A 185 5.11 13.21 14.31
CA LYS A 185 5.77 12.39 15.35
C LYS A 185 5.82 13.10 16.70
N ASN A 186 6.02 14.42 16.71
CA ASN A 186 5.95 15.21 17.93
C ASN A 186 4.54 15.16 18.56
N HIS A 187 3.48 15.34 17.77
CA HIS A 187 2.11 15.19 18.27
C HIS A 187 1.82 13.78 18.75
N LEU A 188 2.24 12.75 18.01
CA LEU A 188 2.06 11.34 18.39
C LEU A 188 2.76 11.00 19.72
N HIS A 189 4.00 11.46 19.91
CA HIS A 189 4.73 11.28 21.16
C HIS A 189 4.00 11.93 22.34
N ALA A 190 3.53 13.16 22.16
CA ALA A 190 2.79 13.87 23.20
C ALA A 190 1.42 13.25 23.48
N LEU A 191 0.70 12.75 22.47
CA LEU A 191 -0.55 12.00 22.65
C LEU A 191 -0.32 10.72 23.45
N ARG A 192 0.78 9.98 23.20
CA ARG A 192 1.19 8.83 24.02
C ARG A 192 1.45 9.23 25.47
N GLY A 193 2.16 10.33 25.70
CA GLY A 193 2.36 10.89 27.05
C GLY A 193 1.04 11.22 27.76
N LEU A 194 0.04 11.72 27.04
CA LEU A 194 -1.28 12.06 27.58
C LEU A 194 -2.18 10.83 27.84
N GLY A 195 -1.84 9.66 27.28
CA GLY A 195 -2.55 8.40 27.55
C GLY A 195 -3.14 7.71 26.32
N LEU A 196 -2.72 8.05 25.10
CA LEU A 196 -3.08 7.29 23.89
C LEU A 196 -2.63 5.83 24.04
N LYS A 197 -3.53 4.89 23.76
CA LYS A 197 -3.23 3.45 23.82
C LYS A 197 -2.18 3.09 22.77
N LEU A 198 -1.21 2.25 23.15
CA LEU A 198 -0.13 1.84 22.24
C LEU A 198 -0.65 1.02 21.04
N ASP A 199 -1.78 0.31 21.24
CA ASP A 199 -2.41 -0.55 20.24
C ASP A 199 -3.46 0.17 19.38
N ASP A 200 -3.51 1.50 19.44
CA ASP A 200 -4.45 2.26 18.62
C ASP A 200 -4.08 2.18 17.12
N THR A 201 -4.99 1.66 16.30
CA THR A 201 -4.83 1.55 14.85
C THR A 201 -4.96 2.91 14.14
N THR A 202 -5.50 3.92 14.82
CA THR A 202 -5.83 5.25 14.26
C THR A 202 -4.59 6.11 14.02
N TYR A 203 -3.64 6.11 14.95
CA TYR A 203 -2.41 6.90 14.86
C TYR A 203 -1.19 5.99 14.99
N GLN A 204 -0.54 5.72 13.86
CA GLN A 204 0.62 4.84 13.77
C GLN A 204 1.89 5.63 13.43
N ASP A 205 3.06 5.07 13.70
CA ASP A 205 4.31 5.75 13.33
C ASP A 205 4.44 5.86 11.79
N LEU A 206 5.02 6.96 11.34
CA LEU A 206 5.28 7.25 9.94
C LEU A 206 6.73 6.91 9.61
N ASP A 207 6.93 5.93 8.74
CA ASP A 207 8.25 5.62 8.19
C ASP A 207 8.50 6.36 6.86
N ALA A 208 9.75 6.69 6.58
CA ALA A 208 10.17 7.32 5.32
C ALA A 208 9.87 6.44 4.10
N THR A 209 9.82 5.12 4.26
CA THR A 209 9.42 4.18 3.20
C THR A 209 7.97 4.40 2.75
N MET A 210 7.09 4.86 3.65
CA MET A 210 5.69 5.16 3.35
C MET A 210 5.51 6.40 2.46
N LEU A 211 6.48 7.31 2.42
CA LEU A 211 6.47 8.45 1.48
C LEU A 211 6.67 8.02 0.02
N ALA A 212 7.38 6.92 -0.21
CA ALA A 212 7.59 6.37 -1.54
C ALA A 212 6.33 5.67 -2.10
N ALA A 213 5.32 5.45 -1.27
CA ALA A 213 4.04 4.84 -1.64
C ALA A 213 3.09 5.78 -2.40
N HIS A 214 3.58 6.87 -2.99
CA HIS A 214 2.83 7.79 -3.86
C HIS A 214 2.11 7.11 -5.05
N LEU A 215 2.48 5.88 -5.42
CA LEU A 215 2.24 5.34 -6.77
C LEU A 215 1.23 4.19 -6.97
N PRO A 216 0.50 3.61 -6.01
CA PRO A 216 -0.49 2.60 -6.38
C PRO A 216 -1.67 3.17 -7.18
N THR A 217 -2.04 4.43 -6.95
CA THR A 217 -3.33 4.96 -7.42
C THR A 217 -3.25 5.95 -8.57
N THR A 218 -2.13 6.63 -8.83
CA THR A 218 -2.04 7.71 -9.84
C THR A 218 -1.69 7.23 -11.25
N LYS A 219 -1.06 6.07 -11.41
CA LYS A 219 -0.84 5.47 -12.72
C LYS A 219 -1.54 4.12 -12.76
N PRO A 220 -2.36 3.81 -13.79
CA PRO A 220 -2.66 2.42 -14.07
C PRO A 220 -1.31 1.71 -14.16
N GLN A 221 -1.14 0.59 -13.47
CA GLN A 221 0.09 -0.22 -13.51
C GLN A 221 0.36 -0.65 -14.96
N LYS A 222 0.91 0.24 -15.78
CA LYS A 222 1.41 -0.03 -17.12
C LYS A 222 2.71 -0.80 -16.91
N GLY A 223 2.60 -2.13 -16.90
CA GLY A 223 3.73 -3.03 -17.16
C GLY A 223 4.29 -3.83 -15.99
N ASN A 224 3.76 -3.74 -14.77
CA ASN A 224 4.26 -4.54 -13.64
C ASN A 224 3.25 -5.57 -13.15
N VAL A 225 2.83 -6.46 -14.06
CA VAL A 225 2.16 -7.72 -13.70
C VAL A 225 3.17 -8.53 -12.85
N GLY A 226 2.86 -8.81 -11.58
CA GLY A 226 3.67 -9.70 -10.73
C GLY A 226 4.36 -9.09 -9.50
N LYS A 227 4.32 -7.77 -9.27
CA LYS A 227 4.79 -7.15 -8.00
C LYS A 227 3.61 -6.69 -7.13
N GLY A 228 2.78 -7.65 -6.73
CA GLY A 228 1.52 -7.43 -6.01
C GLY A 228 1.62 -7.04 -4.52
N LYS A 229 2.71 -6.42 -4.05
CA LYS A 229 2.85 -6.07 -2.62
C LYS A 229 3.50 -4.70 -2.43
N ARG A 230 2.77 -3.64 -2.73
CA ARG A 230 2.99 -2.39 -2.02
C ARG A 230 1.71 -2.06 -1.30
N ASP A 231 1.68 -2.50 -0.04
CA ASP A 231 0.68 -2.06 0.90
C ASP A 231 0.67 -0.53 0.93
N GLU A 232 -0.50 0.04 0.64
CA GLU A 232 -0.70 1.47 0.69
C GLU A 232 -0.43 1.97 2.13
N ALA A 233 0.20 3.13 2.30
CA ALA A 233 0.45 3.61 3.67
C ALA A 233 -0.88 3.71 4.45
N TRP A 234 -0.86 3.37 5.74
CA TRP A 234 -2.05 3.29 6.58
C TRP A 234 -2.86 4.59 6.59
N PHE A 235 -2.19 5.75 6.52
CA PHE A 235 -2.83 7.06 6.49
C PHE A 235 -3.58 7.36 5.18
N TRP A 236 -3.58 6.44 4.21
CA TRP A 236 -4.48 6.46 3.06
C TRP A 236 -5.72 5.58 3.25
N ARG A 237 -5.71 4.61 4.17
CA ARG A 237 -6.79 3.65 4.39
C ARG A 237 -7.71 4.18 5.50
N GLY A 238 -8.79 4.89 5.12
CA GLY A 238 -9.97 5.07 5.98
C GLY A 238 -10.17 6.42 6.69
N GLU A 239 -11.47 6.68 6.89
CA GLU A 239 -12.27 7.37 7.93
C GLU A 239 -11.82 8.66 8.64
N LEU A 240 -10.62 9.19 8.40
CA LEU A 240 -10.36 10.57 8.82
C LEU A 240 -11.10 11.49 7.84
N ASP A 241 -12.30 11.92 8.24
CA ASP A 241 -13.12 12.87 7.52
C ASP A 241 -12.40 14.23 7.45
N VAL A 242 -11.53 14.36 6.44
CA VAL A 242 -10.74 15.57 6.20
C VAL A 242 -11.63 16.77 5.86
N ALA A 243 -12.90 16.53 5.50
CA ALA A 243 -13.89 17.56 5.23
C ALA A 243 -14.31 18.31 6.51
N ALA A 244 -14.13 17.73 7.70
CA ALA A 244 -14.55 18.35 8.96
C ALA A 244 -13.52 19.34 9.55
N VAL A 245 -12.25 19.30 9.10
CA VAL A 245 -11.13 19.92 9.83
C VAL A 245 -10.65 21.27 9.23
N SER A 246 -10.99 21.61 7.98
CA SER A 246 -10.54 22.86 7.36
C SER A 246 -11.65 23.89 7.16
N THR A 247 -11.68 24.93 7.99
CA THR A 247 -12.50 26.15 7.78
C THR A 247 -12.00 27.02 6.61
N LYS A 248 -10.92 26.65 5.92
CA LYS A 248 -10.40 27.36 4.75
C LYS A 248 -10.49 26.49 3.49
N LYS A 249 -11.45 26.85 2.64
CA LYS A 249 -11.64 26.54 1.20
C LYS A 249 -12.50 25.33 0.86
N GLN A 250 -13.73 25.61 0.44
CA GLN A 250 -14.61 24.77 -0.40
C GLN A 250 -13.92 24.09 -1.59
N ALA A 251 -12.84 24.67 -2.15
CA ALA A 251 -12.09 24.06 -3.24
C ALA A 251 -11.28 22.81 -2.82
N PHE A 252 -10.96 22.67 -1.53
CA PHE A 252 -10.23 21.53 -0.99
C PHE A 252 -11.14 20.33 -0.76
N ASP A 253 -12.36 20.56 -0.28
CA ASP A 253 -13.35 19.50 -0.04
C ASP A 253 -13.75 18.84 -1.36
N ILE A 254 -14.01 19.65 -2.40
CA ILE A 254 -14.34 19.14 -3.75
C ILE A 254 -13.18 18.30 -4.31
N THR A 255 -11.92 18.72 -4.13
CA THR A 255 -10.76 17.99 -4.69
C THR A 255 -10.39 16.76 -3.87
N ALA A 256 -10.59 16.76 -2.55
CA ALA A 256 -10.37 15.61 -1.68
C ALA A 256 -11.45 14.53 -1.88
N GLU A 257 -12.72 14.93 -2.00
CA GLU A 257 -13.83 14.04 -2.35
C GLU A 257 -13.70 13.50 -3.77
N ASP A 258 -13.37 14.35 -4.75
CA ASP A 258 -13.14 13.89 -6.12
C ASP A 258 -11.97 12.91 -6.22
N ASP A 259 -10.86 13.15 -5.49
CA ASP A 259 -9.75 12.21 -5.43
C ASP A 259 -10.14 10.88 -4.79
N ASN A 260 -10.92 10.90 -3.71
CA ASN A 260 -11.44 9.70 -3.07
C ASN A 260 -12.41 8.94 -3.99
N ARG A 261 -13.24 9.67 -4.74
CA ARG A 261 -14.15 9.11 -5.75
C ARG A 261 -13.39 8.49 -6.92
N VAL A 262 -12.41 9.20 -7.48
CA VAL A 262 -11.54 8.70 -8.54
C VAL A 262 -10.77 7.47 -8.06
N ARG A 263 -10.28 7.49 -6.81
CA ARG A 263 -9.62 6.34 -6.19
C ARG A 263 -10.58 5.16 -6.04
N TYR A 264 -11.80 5.38 -5.56
CA TYR A 264 -12.82 4.35 -5.47
C TYR A 264 -13.05 3.69 -6.84
N PHE A 265 -13.29 4.49 -7.89
CA PHE A 265 -13.50 3.94 -9.24
C PHE A 265 -12.27 3.21 -9.79
N ARG A 266 -11.05 3.65 -9.48
CA ARG A 266 -9.82 2.92 -9.86
C ARG A 266 -9.69 1.60 -9.12
N LEU A 267 -9.92 1.58 -7.80
CA LEU A 267 -9.87 0.36 -7.00
C LEU A 267 -10.96 -0.62 -7.43
N LEU A 268 -12.16 -0.12 -7.71
CA LEU A 268 -13.25 -0.90 -8.28
C LEU A 268 -12.84 -1.48 -9.64
N GLY A 269 -12.32 -0.66 -10.55
CA GLY A 269 -11.84 -1.13 -11.86
C GLY A 269 -10.70 -2.15 -11.75
N HIS A 270 -9.79 -2.00 -10.78
CA HIS A 270 -8.77 -3.01 -10.49
C HIS A 270 -9.40 -4.30 -9.97
N SER A 271 -10.34 -4.22 -9.03
CA SER A 271 -11.08 -5.37 -8.51
C SER A 271 -11.80 -6.12 -9.63
N THR A 272 -12.55 -5.41 -10.47
CA THR A 272 -13.24 -5.97 -11.63
C THR A 272 -12.27 -6.63 -12.60
N ARG A 273 -11.13 -5.99 -12.91
CA ARG A 273 -10.11 -6.60 -13.77
C ARG A 273 -9.48 -7.84 -13.15
N TRP A 274 -9.24 -7.85 -11.84
CA TRP A 274 -8.73 -9.02 -11.14
C TRP A 274 -9.70 -10.18 -11.24
N VAL A 275 -10.99 -9.92 -11.05
CA VAL A 275 -12.07 -10.89 -11.27
C VAL A 275 -12.08 -11.42 -12.71
N GLU A 276 -11.99 -10.54 -13.71
CA GLU A 276 -11.94 -10.95 -15.12
C GLU A 276 -10.73 -11.83 -15.42
N GLN A 277 -9.53 -11.43 -14.97
CA GLN A 277 -8.30 -12.22 -15.16
C GLN A 277 -8.43 -13.59 -14.51
N PHE A 278 -9.06 -13.66 -13.35
CA PHE A 278 -9.31 -14.90 -12.67
C PHE A 278 -10.25 -15.82 -13.45
N GLY A 279 -11.37 -15.30 -13.95
CA GLY A 279 -12.29 -16.04 -14.82
C GLY A 279 -11.62 -16.50 -16.12
N ILE A 280 -10.75 -15.68 -16.73
CA ILE A 280 -9.96 -16.06 -17.91
C ILE A 280 -9.04 -17.24 -17.60
N VAL A 281 -8.29 -17.17 -16.50
CA VAL A 281 -7.38 -18.24 -16.07
C VAL A 281 -8.15 -19.52 -15.78
N GLY A 282 -9.29 -19.43 -15.10
CA GLY A 282 -10.18 -20.58 -14.87
C GLY A 282 -10.66 -21.22 -16.18
N ALA A 283 -11.08 -20.41 -17.14
CA ALA A 283 -11.48 -20.88 -18.46
C ALA A 283 -10.32 -21.51 -19.26
N GLU A 284 -9.10 -20.97 -19.15
CA GLU A 284 -7.89 -21.52 -19.76
C GLU A 284 -7.51 -22.88 -19.18
N PHE A 285 -7.60 -23.05 -17.85
CA PHE A 285 -7.43 -24.36 -17.21
C PHE A 285 -8.47 -25.36 -17.73
N ALA A 286 -9.75 -24.97 -17.81
CA ALA A 286 -10.82 -25.81 -18.32
C ALA A 286 -10.60 -26.21 -19.81
N ARG A 287 -10.13 -25.28 -20.65
CA ARG A 287 -9.74 -25.59 -22.05
C ARG A 287 -8.57 -26.57 -22.11
N THR A 288 -7.57 -26.39 -21.25
CA THR A 288 -6.39 -27.26 -21.18
C THR A 288 -6.76 -28.69 -20.79
N VAL A 289 -7.62 -28.86 -19.78
CA VAL A 289 -8.16 -30.17 -19.38
C VAL A 289 -8.91 -30.83 -20.55
N ARG A 290 -9.84 -30.11 -21.20
CA ARG A 290 -10.57 -30.62 -22.36
C ARG A 290 -9.66 -31.00 -23.53
N HIS A 291 -8.61 -30.22 -23.77
CA HIS A 291 -7.62 -30.53 -24.80
C HIS A 291 -6.90 -31.85 -24.52
N PHE A 292 -6.42 -32.05 -23.28
CA PHE A 292 -5.75 -33.31 -22.90
C PHE A 292 -6.69 -34.51 -22.94
N GLN A 293 -7.95 -34.37 -22.50
CA GLN A 293 -8.96 -35.41 -22.64
C GLN A 293 -9.18 -35.78 -24.11
N ARG A 294 -9.42 -34.78 -24.98
CA ARG A 294 -9.60 -35.03 -26.41
C ARG A 294 -8.38 -35.71 -27.05
N MET A 295 -7.17 -35.30 -26.68
CA MET A 295 -5.95 -35.94 -27.18
C MET A 295 -5.84 -37.38 -26.70
N SER A 296 -6.18 -37.66 -25.44
CA SER A 296 -6.25 -39.02 -24.90
C SER A 296 -7.22 -39.89 -25.72
N ASP A 297 -8.41 -39.38 -26.02
CA ASP A 297 -9.44 -40.10 -26.77
C ASP A 297 -8.98 -40.38 -28.21
N ILE A 298 -8.38 -39.39 -28.89
CA ILE A 298 -7.84 -39.57 -30.25
C ILE A 298 -6.77 -40.67 -30.25
N TRP A 299 -5.85 -40.67 -29.30
CA TRP A 299 -4.81 -41.70 -29.22
C TRP A 299 -5.37 -43.07 -28.85
N ALA A 300 -6.46 -43.13 -28.07
CA ALA A 300 -7.16 -44.38 -27.78
C ALA A 300 -7.83 -44.95 -29.05
N CYS A 301 -8.50 -44.10 -29.84
CA CYS A 301 -9.09 -44.52 -31.12
C CYS A 301 -8.03 -45.02 -32.11
N ILE A 302 -6.88 -44.33 -32.21
CA ILE A 302 -5.77 -44.79 -33.06
C ILE A 302 -5.27 -46.16 -32.59
N ALA A 303 -5.17 -46.39 -31.27
CA ALA A 303 -4.77 -47.68 -30.74
C ALA A 303 -5.76 -48.79 -31.11
N THR A 304 -7.07 -48.55 -30.98
CA THR A 304 -8.10 -49.53 -31.33
C THR A 304 -8.13 -49.83 -32.83
N ASP A 305 -7.91 -48.82 -33.68
CA ASP A 305 -7.84 -49.02 -35.13
C ASP A 305 -6.61 -49.86 -35.50
N CYS A 306 -5.45 -49.58 -34.90
CA CYS A 306 -4.25 -50.41 -35.07
C CYS A 306 -4.50 -51.85 -34.61
N ASP A 307 -5.13 -52.07 -33.45
CA ASP A 307 -5.47 -53.41 -32.97
C ASP A 307 -6.41 -54.15 -33.93
N ALA A 308 -7.42 -53.47 -34.46
CA ALA A 308 -8.33 -54.04 -35.46
C ALA A 308 -7.60 -54.43 -36.75
N THR A 309 -6.63 -53.63 -37.20
CA THR A 309 -5.81 -53.99 -38.37
C THR A 309 -4.88 -55.17 -38.08
N VAL A 310 -4.30 -55.28 -36.88
CA VAL A 310 -3.51 -56.43 -36.46
C VAL A 310 -4.35 -57.71 -36.49
N LEU A 311 -5.57 -57.67 -35.94
CA LEU A 311 -6.48 -58.82 -35.94
C LEU A 311 -6.79 -59.29 -37.35
N ARG A 312 -7.10 -58.38 -38.27
CA ARG A 312 -7.34 -58.72 -39.69
C ARG A 312 -6.10 -59.34 -40.34
N LEU A 313 -4.92 -58.75 -40.13
CA LEU A 313 -3.67 -59.29 -40.67
C LEU A 313 -3.35 -60.68 -40.10
N ASP A 314 -3.61 -60.91 -38.81
CA ASP A 314 -3.41 -62.21 -38.17
C ASP A 314 -4.42 -63.26 -38.71
N GLU A 315 -5.67 -62.87 -38.97
CA GLU A 315 -6.68 -63.72 -39.60
C GLU A 315 -6.29 -64.10 -41.03
N ASP A 316 -5.86 -63.14 -41.85
CA ASP A 316 -5.39 -63.34 -43.23
C ASP A 316 -4.18 -64.30 -43.26
N VAL A 317 -3.21 -64.11 -42.35
CA VAL A 317 -2.05 -64.99 -42.22
C VAL A 317 -2.47 -66.40 -41.79
N ALA A 318 -3.42 -66.52 -40.86
CA ALA A 318 -3.93 -67.81 -40.41
C ALA A 318 -4.69 -68.55 -41.52
N GLU A 319 -5.44 -67.84 -42.37
CA GLU A 319 -6.11 -68.41 -43.54
C GLU A 319 -5.12 -68.86 -44.60
N ALA A 320 -4.12 -68.04 -44.94
CA ALA A 320 -3.04 -68.42 -45.84
C ALA A 320 -2.29 -69.68 -45.32
N GLY A 321 -2.05 -69.78 -44.01
CA GLY A 321 -1.45 -70.96 -43.38
C GLY A 321 -2.29 -72.24 -43.51
N ARG A 322 -3.62 -72.14 -43.47
CA ARG A 322 -4.53 -73.27 -43.71
C ARG A 322 -4.49 -73.75 -45.16
N HIS A 323 -4.35 -72.85 -46.12
CA HIS A 323 -4.20 -73.22 -47.53
C HIS A 323 -2.86 -73.90 -47.83
N ILE A 324 -1.76 -73.45 -47.20
CA ILE A 324 -0.42 -74.06 -47.35
C ILE A 324 -0.39 -75.52 -46.87
N THR A 325 -1.17 -75.86 -45.85
CA THR A 325 -1.22 -77.23 -45.29
C THR A 325 -2.11 -78.18 -46.07
N ALA A 326 -3.02 -77.66 -46.90
CA ALA A 326 -3.94 -78.46 -47.71
C ALA A 326 -3.36 -78.84 -49.10
N GLU A 327 -2.50 -78.00 -49.68
CA GLU A 327 -1.94 -78.20 -51.02
C GLU A 327 -0.40 -78.21 -50.95
N GLY A 328 0.21 -79.39 -51.12
CA GLY A 328 1.67 -79.57 -51.09
C GLY A 328 2.42 -78.58 -51.99
N ILE A 329 3.21 -77.73 -51.33
CA ILE A 329 3.90 -76.48 -51.72
C ILE A 329 4.56 -76.46 -53.13
N VAL A 330 4.49 -75.32 -53.85
CA VAL A 330 5.59 -74.33 -54.15
C VAL A 330 5.02 -73.19 -55.03
N GLU A 331 4.99 -71.92 -54.59
CA GLU A 331 5.04 -70.74 -55.49
C GLU A 331 5.27 -69.38 -54.74
N PRO A 332 5.61 -68.26 -55.44
CA PRO A 332 6.08 -66.96 -54.91
C PRO A 332 5.20 -66.23 -53.89
N TRP A 333 3.95 -66.67 -53.71
CA TRP A 333 3.01 -66.11 -52.73
C TRP A 333 3.42 -66.37 -51.27
N LEU A 334 4.40 -67.26 -51.00
CA LEU A 334 5.02 -67.46 -49.68
C LEU A 334 5.77 -66.24 -49.11
N GLN A 335 6.06 -65.20 -49.92
CA GLN A 335 6.60 -63.92 -49.41
C GLN A 335 5.51 -63.00 -48.82
N GLN A 336 4.24 -63.20 -49.16
CA GLN A 336 3.13 -62.38 -48.65
C GLN A 336 2.85 -62.61 -47.16
N PRO A 337 2.84 -63.86 -46.63
CA PRO A 337 2.67 -64.11 -45.20
C PRO A 337 3.77 -63.47 -44.33
N VAL A 338 5.02 -63.47 -44.79
CA VAL A 338 6.15 -62.88 -44.04
C VAL A 338 6.02 -61.36 -44.00
N THR A 339 5.66 -60.72 -45.12
CA THR A 339 5.45 -59.27 -45.15
C THR A 339 4.21 -58.85 -44.35
N GLN A 340 3.12 -59.63 -44.38
CA GLN A 340 1.94 -59.43 -43.52
C GLN A 340 2.26 -59.59 -42.04
N LEU A 341 3.08 -60.58 -41.64
CA LEU A 341 3.55 -60.74 -40.26
C LEU A 341 4.43 -59.58 -39.80
N MET A 342 5.33 -59.09 -40.66
CA MET A 342 6.14 -57.90 -40.35
C MET A 342 5.26 -56.66 -40.19
N ASN A 343 4.25 -56.49 -41.05
CA ASN A 343 3.28 -55.40 -40.94
C ASN A 343 2.44 -55.52 -39.66
N ALA A 344 1.97 -56.72 -39.30
CA ALA A 344 1.25 -56.97 -38.05
C ALA A 344 2.12 -56.64 -36.82
N SER A 345 3.39 -57.04 -36.83
CA SER A 345 4.35 -56.68 -35.77
C SER A 345 4.57 -55.17 -35.66
N ALA A 346 4.69 -54.46 -36.79
CA ALA A 346 4.81 -53.01 -36.80
C ALA A 346 3.54 -52.33 -36.25
N GLN A 347 2.35 -52.79 -36.67
CA GLN A 347 1.06 -52.27 -36.18
C GLN A 347 0.86 -52.54 -34.69
N ARG A 348 1.30 -53.69 -34.16
CA ARG A 348 1.33 -53.95 -32.70
C ARG A 348 2.22 -52.94 -31.96
N GLY A 349 3.37 -52.59 -32.54
CA GLY A 349 4.26 -51.56 -32.01
C GLY A 349 3.61 -50.17 -31.98
N PHE A 350 2.92 -49.79 -33.06
CA PHE A 350 2.16 -48.53 -33.13
C PHE A 350 0.99 -48.51 -32.14
N ALA A 351 0.24 -49.61 -32.00
CA ALA A 351 -0.85 -49.73 -31.02
C ALA A 351 -0.32 -49.54 -29.59
N ALA A 352 0.78 -50.20 -29.23
CA ALA A 352 1.41 -50.05 -27.92
C ALA A 352 1.87 -48.62 -27.64
N TYR A 353 2.45 -47.95 -28.64
CA TYR A 353 2.84 -46.54 -28.54
C TYR A 353 1.62 -45.62 -28.38
N ALA A 354 0.56 -45.82 -29.16
CA ALA A 354 -0.68 -45.05 -29.08
C ALA A 354 -1.35 -45.18 -27.71
N ARG A 355 -1.40 -46.38 -27.12
CA ARG A 355 -1.88 -46.59 -25.73
C ARG A 355 -1.03 -45.81 -24.71
N LYS A 356 0.30 -45.86 -24.83
CA LYS A 356 1.21 -45.11 -23.94
C LYS A 356 1.02 -43.59 -24.09
N LYS A 357 0.73 -43.10 -25.29
CA LYS A 357 0.40 -41.68 -25.51
C LYS A 357 -0.96 -41.31 -24.92
N SER A 358 -1.97 -42.16 -25.09
CA SER A 358 -3.29 -41.97 -24.47
C SER A 358 -3.15 -41.86 -22.95
N SER A 359 -2.48 -42.81 -22.29
CA SER A 359 -2.27 -42.79 -20.83
C SER A 359 -1.50 -41.55 -20.37
N PHE A 360 -0.49 -41.10 -21.13
CA PHE A 360 0.23 -39.86 -20.84
C PHE A 360 -0.68 -38.63 -20.83
N TYR A 361 -1.62 -38.52 -21.77
CA TYR A 361 -2.57 -37.42 -21.79
C TYR A 361 -3.62 -37.50 -20.67
N VAL A 362 -4.02 -38.70 -20.25
CA VAL A 362 -4.86 -38.90 -19.04
C VAL A 362 -4.16 -38.32 -17.81
N ASP A 363 -2.88 -38.64 -17.62
CA ASP A 363 -2.10 -38.13 -16.48
C ASP A 363 -1.96 -36.60 -16.52
N LEU A 364 -1.76 -36.02 -17.70
CA LEU A 364 -1.72 -34.56 -17.87
C LEU A 364 -3.07 -33.91 -17.57
N ALA A 365 -4.18 -34.51 -18.01
CA ALA A 365 -5.52 -34.02 -17.69
C ALA A 365 -5.77 -34.05 -16.18
N ALA A 366 -5.38 -35.12 -15.50
CA ALA A 366 -5.50 -35.25 -14.04
C ALA A 366 -4.66 -34.21 -13.29
N LYS A 367 -3.42 -33.98 -13.72
CA LYS A 367 -2.54 -32.93 -13.15
C LYS A 367 -3.11 -31.53 -13.37
N ALA A 368 -3.58 -31.22 -14.57
CA ALA A 368 -4.17 -29.93 -14.89
C ALA A 368 -5.47 -29.69 -14.09
N LYS A 369 -6.30 -30.72 -13.93
CA LYS A 369 -7.50 -30.66 -13.08
C LYS A 369 -7.14 -30.40 -11.62
N LYS A 370 -6.17 -31.13 -11.07
CA LYS A 370 -5.70 -30.89 -9.70
C LYS A 370 -5.19 -29.46 -9.50
N GLN A 371 -4.38 -28.95 -10.42
CA GLN A 371 -3.89 -27.57 -10.35
C GLN A 371 -5.01 -26.53 -10.40
N ARG A 372 -6.05 -26.78 -11.22
CA ARG A 372 -7.26 -25.97 -11.27
C ARG A 372 -7.99 -25.99 -9.92
N ASP A 373 -8.23 -27.18 -9.37
CA ASP A 373 -8.97 -27.35 -8.12
C ASP A 373 -8.20 -26.73 -6.93
N ASP A 374 -6.87 -26.87 -6.89
CA ASP A 374 -6.00 -26.23 -5.91
C ASP A 374 -6.04 -24.69 -6.03
N ALA A 375 -6.10 -24.16 -7.26
CA ALA A 375 -6.21 -22.72 -7.50
C ALA A 375 -7.59 -22.18 -7.10
N ALA A 376 -8.66 -22.93 -7.39
CA ALA A 376 -10.02 -22.60 -6.99
C ALA A 376 -10.17 -22.61 -5.47
N HIS A 377 -9.69 -23.64 -4.79
CA HIS A 377 -9.73 -23.71 -3.33
C HIS A 377 -9.00 -22.55 -2.66
N ARG A 378 -7.82 -22.14 -3.17
CA ARG A 378 -7.09 -20.99 -2.60
C ARG A 378 -7.85 -19.66 -2.73
N TRP A 379 -8.79 -19.57 -3.65
CA TRP A 379 -9.60 -18.38 -3.87
C TRP A 379 -10.89 -18.41 -3.06
N ASP A 380 -11.56 -19.56 -3.04
CA ASP A 380 -12.83 -19.74 -2.32
C ASP A 380 -12.64 -19.64 -0.80
N VAL A 381 -11.44 -19.92 -0.28
CA VAL A 381 -11.08 -19.63 1.11
C VAL A 381 -10.97 -18.10 1.30
N GLY A 382 -12.13 -17.46 1.47
CA GLY A 382 -12.26 -16.06 1.91
C GLY A 382 -13.06 -15.12 1.02
N GLN A 383 -13.64 -15.55 -0.09
CA GLN A 383 -14.43 -14.70 -1.00
C GLN A 383 -15.70 -15.44 -1.50
N GLU A 384 -16.87 -15.09 -0.96
CA GLU A 384 -18.17 -15.73 -1.29
C GLU A 384 -18.78 -15.30 -2.64
N TRP A 385 -18.15 -14.39 -3.38
CA TRP A 385 -18.88 -13.57 -4.35
C TRP A 385 -18.77 -14.03 -5.81
N ILE A 386 -17.76 -14.83 -6.21
CA ILE A 386 -17.54 -15.21 -7.62
C ILE A 386 -16.97 -16.63 -7.73
N ALA A 387 -17.71 -17.52 -8.38
CA ALA A 387 -17.27 -18.88 -8.65
C ALA A 387 -16.10 -18.90 -9.67
N PHE A 388 -15.05 -19.66 -9.34
CA PHE A 388 -13.86 -19.87 -10.18
C PHE A 388 -14.18 -20.28 -11.63
N ASP A 389 -15.31 -20.95 -11.81
CA ASP A 389 -15.61 -21.70 -13.01
C ASP A 389 -16.07 -20.83 -14.19
N GLY A 390 -16.40 -19.54 -13.99
CA GLY A 390 -16.83 -18.67 -15.07
C GLY A 390 -18.04 -19.19 -15.87
N GLN A 391 -18.74 -20.22 -15.37
CA GLN A 391 -19.83 -20.89 -16.07
C GLN A 391 -21.21 -20.66 -15.43
N ASP A 392 -21.31 -20.29 -14.15
CA ASP A 392 -22.60 -20.26 -13.47
C ASP A 392 -23.37 -18.93 -13.54
N GLU A 393 -22.74 -17.82 -13.94
CA GLU A 393 -23.48 -16.55 -14.13
C GLU A 393 -24.21 -16.45 -15.49
N LEU A 394 -23.84 -17.25 -16.48
CA LEU A 394 -24.57 -17.34 -17.75
C LEU A 394 -25.74 -18.35 -17.70
N ALA A 395 -25.89 -19.09 -16.60
CA ALA A 395 -27.00 -20.02 -16.39
C ALA A 395 -28.12 -19.43 -15.50
N ARG A 396 -27.94 -18.21 -14.95
CA ARG A 396 -28.92 -17.52 -14.09
C ARG A 396 -29.46 -16.19 -14.65
N LYS A 397 -29.27 -15.93 -15.94
CA LYS A 397 -30.05 -14.97 -16.74
C LYS A 397 -30.57 -15.70 -17.96
#